data_AF-A0A819NUC2-F1
#
_entry.id   AF-A0A819NUC2-F1
#
_cell.length_a   1.000
_cell.length_b   1.000
_cell.length_c   1.000
_cell.angle_alpha   90.00
_cell.angle_beta   90.00
_cell.angle_gamma   90.00
#
_symmetry.space_group_name_H-M   'P 1'
#
loop_
_entity.id
_entity.type
_entity.pdbx_description
1 polymer ?
#
loop_
_entity_poly.entity_id
_entity_poly.type
_entity_poly.pdbx_seq_one_letter_code
_entity_poly.pdbx_strand_id
1 'polypeptide(L)'
;MTRKYIEKTIKKYSDHDFQLANESVCNDCSIREAVNTFHVPYTTLNSHVNNEVLYDQVSRPTKFTKEEESYLKQAALVLQEKQLLLISFLIFL
;
A
#
# COMPACT_ATOMS: atom_id res chain seq x y z
N MET A 1 -23.89 -9.43 -29.70
CA MET A 1 -23.80 -9.75 -28.26
C MET A 1 -24.04 -8.47 -27.46
N THR A 2 -25.15 -8.36 -26.75
CA THR A 2 -25.47 -7.21 -25.90
C THR A 2 -24.76 -7.36 -24.56
N ARG A 3 -23.97 -6.35 -24.16
CA ARG A 3 -23.32 -6.32 -22.85
C ARG A 3 -24.41 -6.19 -21.79
N LYS A 4 -24.62 -7.23 -20.97
CA LYS A 4 -25.44 -7.14 -19.76
C LYS A 4 -24.66 -6.32 -18.74
N TYR A 5 -25.10 -5.08 -18.51
CA TYR A 5 -24.59 -4.29 -17.40
C TYR A 5 -25.12 -4.93 -16.11
N ILE A 6 -24.21 -5.37 -15.24
CA ILE A 6 -24.55 -5.88 -13.92
C ILE A 6 -25.05 -4.67 -13.11
N GLU A 7 -26.30 -4.71 -12.69
CA GLU A 7 -26.87 -3.67 -11.83
C GLU A 7 -26.02 -3.57 -10.56
N LYS A 8 -25.53 -2.35 -10.26
CA LYS A 8 -24.75 -2.07 -9.06
C LYS A 8 -25.61 -2.42 -7.85
N THR A 9 -25.24 -3.49 -7.15
CA THR A 9 -25.84 -3.86 -5.87
C THR A 9 -25.68 -2.70 -4.89
N ILE A 10 -26.80 -2.20 -4.37
CA ILE A 10 -26.84 -1.10 -3.41
C ILE A 10 -26.12 -1.56 -2.13
N LYS A 11 -25.15 -0.77 -1.69
CA LYS A 11 -24.37 -1.00 -0.46
C LYS A 11 -25.34 -0.94 0.74
N LYS A 12 -25.41 -2.03 1.51
CA LYS A 12 -26.34 -2.17 2.66
C LYS A 12 -25.79 -1.66 4.00
N TYR A 13 -24.57 -1.12 4.01
CA TYR A 13 -23.87 -0.69 5.21
C TYR A 13 -23.26 0.69 4.97
N SER A 14 -23.18 1.50 6.03
CA SER A 14 -22.60 2.83 5.93
C SER A 14 -21.07 2.76 5.86
N ASP A 15 -20.45 3.79 5.27
CA ASP A 15 -19.00 3.90 5.23
C ASP A 15 -18.41 4.04 6.65
N HIS A 16 -19.12 4.74 7.53
CA HIS A 16 -18.73 4.96 8.92
C HIS A 16 -18.69 3.64 9.72
N ASP A 17 -19.73 2.80 9.60
CA ASP A 17 -19.76 1.50 10.29
C ASP A 17 -18.67 0.56 9.78
N PHE A 18 -18.33 0.67 8.49
CA PHE A 18 -17.23 -0.09 7.92
C PHE A 18 -15.86 0.34 8.47
N GLN A 19 -15.64 1.65 8.66
CA GLN A 19 -14.42 2.17 9.26
C GLN A 19 -14.27 1.70 10.71
N LEU A 20 -15.32 1.82 11.52
CA LEU A 20 -15.31 1.34 12.91
C LEU A 20 -15.09 -0.17 13.01
N ALA A 21 -15.66 -0.94 12.09
CA ALA A 21 -15.43 -2.38 12.03
C ALA A 21 -13.96 -2.71 11.71
N ASN A 22 -13.33 -1.98 10.79
CA ASN A 22 -11.92 -2.16 10.45
C ASN A 22 -11.02 -1.80 11.63
N GLU A 23 -11.24 -0.64 12.26
CA GLU A 23 -10.50 -0.21 13.44
C GLU A 23 -10.61 -1.20 14.60
N SER A 24 -11.79 -1.78 14.81
CA SER A 24 -11.99 -2.80 15.85
C SER A 24 -11.16 -4.05 15.58
N VAL A 25 -11.08 -4.50 14.33
CA VAL A 25 -10.24 -5.64 13.94
C VAL A 25 -8.75 -5.32 14.14
N CYS A 26 -8.32 -4.09 13.85
CA CYS A 26 -6.95 -3.64 14.12
C CYS A 26 -6.62 -3.58 15.61
N ASN A 27 -7.62 -3.42 16.48
CA ASN A 27 -7.48 -3.39 17.95
C ASN A 27 -7.67 -4.79 18.58
N ASP A 28 -7.24 -5.85 17.89
CA ASP A 28 -7.31 -7.25 18.32
C ASP A 28 -8.72 -7.87 18.48
N CYS A 29 -9.79 -7.25 17.97
CA CYS A 29 -11.09 -7.92 17.89
C CYS A 29 -11.15 -8.91 16.72
N SER A 30 -11.90 -10.01 16.89
CA SER A 30 -12.11 -10.94 15.78
C SER A 30 -13.00 -10.31 14.70
N ILE A 31 -12.74 -10.65 13.43
CA ILE A 31 -13.57 -10.21 12.28
C ILE A 31 -15.05 -10.57 12.50
N ARG A 32 -15.31 -11.75 13.10
CA ARG A 32 -16.67 -12.22 13.38
C ARG A 32 -17.37 -11.32 14.41
N GLU A 33 -16.67 -10.87 15.45
CA GLU A 33 -17.24 -9.94 16.44
C GLU A 33 -17.49 -8.56 15.81
N ALA A 34 -16.52 -8.01 15.07
CA ALA A 34 -16.67 -6.72 14.42
C ALA A 34 -17.86 -6.70 13.43
N VAL A 35 -18.04 -7.77 12.66
CA VAL A 35 -19.19 -7.94 11.76
C VAL A 35 -20.52 -7.92 12.49
N ASN A 36 -20.60 -8.61 13.63
CA ASN A 36 -21.83 -8.67 14.41
C ASN A 36 -22.15 -7.31 15.08
N THR A 37 -21.12 -6.58 15.52
CA THR A 37 -21.29 -5.27 16.16
C THR A 37 -21.72 -4.20 15.16
N PHE A 38 -21.04 -4.10 14.02
CA PHE A 38 -21.23 -3.01 13.05
C PHE A 38 -22.09 -3.38 11.84
N HIS A 39 -22.67 -4.59 11.82
CA HIS A 39 -23.60 -5.06 10.79
C HIS A 39 -23.05 -4.98 9.36
N VAL A 40 -21.73 -5.15 9.21
CA VAL A 40 -21.06 -5.15 7.91
C VAL A 40 -20.90 -6.58 7.36
N PRO A 41 -20.98 -6.80 6.04
CA PRO A 41 -20.83 -8.14 5.49
C PRO A 41 -19.46 -8.75 5.77
N TYR A 42 -19.45 -9.97 6.31
CA TYR A 42 -18.22 -10.68 6.66
C TYR A 42 -17.24 -10.79 5.50
N THR A 43 -17.72 -11.18 4.32
CA THR A 43 -16.87 -11.35 3.13
C THR A 43 -16.19 -10.04 2.73
N THR A 44 -16.90 -8.92 2.84
CA THR A 44 -16.35 -7.59 2.53
C THR A 44 -15.27 -7.20 3.53
N LEU A 45 -15.55 -7.29 4.84
CA LEU A 45 -14.59 -6.90 5.87
C LEU A 45 -13.36 -7.81 5.83
N ASN A 46 -13.56 -9.13 5.73
CA ASN A 46 -12.47 -10.10 5.62
C ASN A 46 -11.63 -9.91 4.36
N SER A 47 -12.26 -9.58 3.22
CA SER A 47 -11.54 -9.26 1.99
C SER A 47 -10.72 -7.97 2.17
N HIS A 48 -11.27 -6.94 2.82
CA HIS A 48 -10.54 -5.71 3.08
C HIS A 48 -9.32 -5.93 3.98
N VAL A 49 -9.52 -6.50 5.17
CA VAL A 49 -8.47 -6.76 6.14
C VAL A 49 -7.37 -7.64 5.54
N ASN A 50 -7.73 -8.75 4.87
CA ASN A 50 -6.72 -9.63 4.29
C ASN A 50 -6.10 -9.06 3.00
N ASN A 51 -6.81 -8.25 2.22
CA ASN A 51 -6.24 -7.60 1.04
C ASN A 51 -5.30 -6.45 1.43
N GLU A 52 -5.54 -5.73 2.53
CA GLU A 52 -4.57 -4.77 3.07
C GLU A 52 -3.27 -5.50 3.44
N VAL A 53 -3.37 -6.63 4.14
CA VAL A 53 -2.21 -7.49 4.48
C VAL A 53 -1.51 -8.01 3.22
N LEU A 54 -2.27 -8.45 2.20
CA LEU A 54 -1.71 -8.88 0.91
C LEU A 54 -1.09 -7.72 0.13
N TYR A 55 -1.63 -6.50 0.20
CA TYR A 55 -1.01 -5.33 -0.39
C TYR A 55 0.32 -5.03 0.30
N ASP A 56 0.40 -5.08 1.63
CA ASP A 56 1.66 -4.87 2.35
C ASP A 56 2.70 -5.97 2.03
N GLN A 57 2.27 -7.21 1.79
CA GLN A 57 3.18 -8.33 1.52
C GLN A 57 3.57 -8.50 0.04
N VAL A 58 2.68 -8.15 -0.90
CA VAL A 58 2.80 -8.51 -2.33
C VAL A 58 2.97 -7.26 -3.21
N SER A 59 2.81 -6.05 -2.66
CA SER A 59 3.09 -4.85 -3.44
C SER A 59 4.57 -4.81 -3.83
N ARG A 60 4.83 -4.79 -5.13
CA ARG A 60 6.10 -4.29 -5.66
C ARG A 60 6.19 -2.83 -5.21
N PRO A 61 7.16 -2.44 -4.36
CA PRO A 61 7.21 -1.08 -3.84
C PRO A 61 7.31 -0.12 -5.04
N THR A 62 6.25 0.66 -5.26
CA THR A 62 6.19 1.63 -6.37
C THR A 62 6.90 2.93 -6.01
N LYS A 63 7.18 3.12 -4.73
CA LYS A 63 7.93 4.26 -4.17
C LYS A 63 8.99 3.72 -3.22
N PHE A 64 10.15 4.35 -3.26
CA PHE A 64 11.23 4.08 -2.32
C PHE A 64 10.81 4.56 -0.93
N THR A 65 11.24 3.83 0.09
CA THR A 65 11.20 4.30 1.47
C THR A 65 12.14 5.50 1.63
N LYS A 66 11.92 6.32 2.67
CA LYS A 66 12.78 7.49 2.94
C LYS A 66 14.25 7.10 3.12
N GLU A 67 14.51 5.92 3.68
CA GLU A 67 15.86 5.39 3.85
C GLU A 67 16.49 5.02 2.51
N GLU A 68 15.76 4.30 1.66
CA GLU A 68 16.20 3.97 0.29
C GLU A 68 16.46 5.23 -0.54
N GLU A 69 15.60 6.26 -0.44
CA GLU A 69 15.84 7.55 -1.09
C GLU A 69 17.12 8.23 -0.60
N SER A 70 17.43 8.12 0.70
CA SER A 70 18.67 8.65 1.27
C SER A 70 19.90 7.92 0.72
N TYR A 71 19.86 6.58 0.67
CA TYR A 71 20.93 5.77 0.10
C TYR A 71 21.16 6.08 -1.38
N LEU A 72 20.09 6.25 -2.15
CA LEU A 72 20.17 6.62 -3.56
C LEU A 72 20.83 8.00 -3.77
N LYS A 73 20.49 8.98 -2.93
CA LYS A 73 21.13 10.31 -2.98
C LYS A 73 22.62 10.24 -2.66
N GLN A 74 23.01 9.48 -1.64
CA GLN A 74 24.42 9.29 -1.28
C GLN A 74 25.18 8.59 -2.40
N ALA A 75 24.61 7.53 -2.98
CA ALA A 75 25.21 6.81 -4.10
C ALA A 75 25.41 7.72 -5.33
N ALA A 76 24.44 8.58 -5.64
CA ALA A 76 24.54 9.53 -6.73
C ALA A 76 25.69 10.53 -6.53
N LEU A 77 25.86 11.06 -5.31
CA LEU A 77 26.96 11.98 -4.98
C LEU A 77 28.33 11.32 -5.17
N VAL A 78 28.50 10.09 -4.66
CA VAL A 78 29.77 9.35 -4.81
C VAL A 78 30.11 9.08 -6.28
N LEU A 79 29.12 8.76 -7.11
CA LEU A 79 29.33 8.56 -8.54
C LEU A 79 29.74 9.85 -9.25
N GLN A 80 29.15 10.98 -8.87
CA GLN A 80 29.47 12.29 -9.44
C GLN A 80 30.91 12.73 -9.08
N GLU A 81 31.33 12.54 -7.83
CA GLU A 81 32.70 12.81 -7.40
C GLU A 81 33.73 11.96 -8.16
N LYS A 82 33.44 10.67 -8.34
CA LYS A 82 34.32 9.77 -9.11
C LYS A 82 34.41 10.15 -10.59
N GLN A 83 33.33 10.60 -11.20
CA GLN A 83 33.36 11.12 -12.57
C GLN A 83 34.24 12.38 -12.68
N LEU A 84 34.12 13.33 -11.75
CA LEU A 84 34.96 14.53 -11.72
C LEU A 84 36.45 14.20 -11.54
N LEU A 85 36.77 13.22 -10.69
CA LEU A 85 38.14 12.73 -10.53
C LEU A 85 38.69 12.08 -11.81
N LEU A 86 37.89 11.28 -12.50
CA LEU A 86 38.29 10.68 -13.78
C LEU A 86 38.49 11.73 -14.88
N ILE A 87 37.60 12.71 -14.97
CA ILE A 87 37.69 13.79 -15.96
C ILE A 87 38.92 14.66 -15.69
N SER A 88 39.17 15.03 -14.44
CA SER A 88 40.38 15.77 -14.08
C SER A 88 41.64 14.96 -14.35
N PHE A 89 41.65 13.65 -14.05
CA PHE A 89 42.79 12.79 -14.39
C PHE A 89 43.06 12.72 -15.90
N LEU A 90 42.02 12.74 -16.74
CA LEU A 90 42.17 12.73 -18.21
C LEU A 90 42.59 14.07 -18.82
N ILE A 91 42.28 15.20 -18.17
CA ILE A 91 42.66 16.54 -18.65
C ILE A 91 44.13 16.87 -18.33
N PHE A 92 44.66 16.31 -17.26
CA PHE A 92 46.04 16.54 -16.80
C PHE A 92 47.05 15.47 -17.29
N LEU A 93 46.67 14.63 -18.25
CA LEU A 93 47.47 13.55 -18.87
C LEU A 93 47.70 13.85 -20.35
#